data_AF-A0A975HJW9-F1
#
_entry.id   AF-A0A975HJW9-F1
#
_cell.length_a   1.000
_cell.length_b   1.000
_cell.length_c   1.000
_cell.angle_alpha   90.00
_cell.angle_beta   90.00
_cell.angle_gamma   90.00
#
_symmetry.space_group_name_H-M   'P 1'
#
loop_
_entity.id
_entity.type
_entity.pdbx_description
1 polymer ?
#
loop_
_entity_poly.entity_id
_entity_poly.type
_entity_poly.pdbx_seq_one_letter_code
_entity_poly.pdbx_strand_id
1 'polypeptide(L)'
;MPFNKRLFALTTILILAGCSSTPVPLGQAERLYDFDHQVHYTQTRYSDESFLVSIDSDSYAHFQQQSTFLLRHAERLCQANDPVLTIKNGIQDFDRFPQKIRPFQPNLLVWIRCEKPKSLSIEMLKNTGDNSTAKP
;
A
#
# COMPACT_ATOMS: atom_id res chain seq x y z
N MET A 1 11.31 39.03 40.41
CA MET A 1 10.35 38.98 39.28
C MET A 1 9.54 37.69 39.38
N PRO A 2 8.21 37.72 39.62
CA PRO A 2 7.43 36.49 39.76
C PRO A 2 7.21 35.85 38.38
N PHE A 3 7.78 34.67 38.18
CA PHE A 3 7.57 33.85 36.98
C PHE A 3 6.09 33.44 36.89
N ASN A 4 5.39 33.97 35.89
CA ASN A 4 3.96 33.77 35.72
C ASN A 4 3.68 32.40 35.09
N LYS A 5 3.48 31.37 35.93
CA LYS A 5 3.30 29.96 35.51
C LYS A 5 2.21 29.73 34.45
N ARG A 6 1.19 30.61 34.41
CA ARG A 6 0.11 30.57 33.41
C ARG A 6 0.60 30.90 32.00
N LEU A 7 1.60 31.76 31.87
CA LEU A 7 2.15 32.14 30.56
C LEU A 7 2.97 31.00 29.94
N PHE A 8 3.63 30.20 30.77
CA PHE A 8 4.43 29.05 30.33
C PHE A 8 3.57 27.86 29.86
N ALA A 9 2.37 27.71 30.42
CA ALA A 9 1.40 26.70 29.99
C ALA A 9 0.78 26.99 28.62
N LEU A 10 0.60 28.27 28.29
CA LEU A 10 0.06 28.70 26.99
C LEU A 10 1.06 28.49 25.85
N THR A 11 2.35 28.69 26.09
CA THR A 11 3.40 28.47 25.08
C THR A 11 3.61 26.99 24.78
N THR A 12 3.38 26.07 25.72
CA THR A 12 3.57 24.62 25.48
C THR A 12 2.51 24.04 24.55
N ILE A 13 1.26 24.50 24.64
CA ILE A 13 0.15 24.01 23.79
C ILE A 13 0.35 24.41 22.32
N LEU A 14 0.96 25.57 22.06
CA LEU A 14 1.14 26.09 20.70
C LEU A 14 2.20 25.32 19.90
N ILE A 15 3.13 24.63 20.57
CA ILE A 15 4.25 23.92 19.93
C ILE A 15 3.82 22.52 19.43
N LEU A 16 2.72 21.96 19.94
CA LEU A 16 2.22 20.64 19.49
C LEU A 16 1.37 20.69 18.20
N ALA A 17 1.11 21.88 17.63
CA ALA A 17 0.20 22.04 16.49
C ALA A 17 0.82 21.74 15.10
N GLY A 18 2.07 21.24 15.01
CA GLY A 18 2.82 21.22 13.75
C GLY A 18 3.27 19.85 13.27
N CYS A 19 2.38 19.06 12.66
CA CYS A 19 2.73 18.02 11.68
C CYS A 19 1.59 17.87 10.67
N SER A 20 1.54 18.73 9.66
CA SER A 20 0.68 18.54 8.49
C SER A 20 1.52 17.95 7.36
N SER A 21 1.44 16.65 7.14
CA SER A 21 2.00 16.02 5.94
C SER A 21 1.14 16.42 4.74
N THR A 22 1.72 17.13 3.78
CA THR A 22 1.07 17.43 2.50
C THR A 22 1.00 16.15 1.66
N PRO A 23 -0.19 15.76 1.13
CA PRO A 23 -0.29 14.60 0.25
C PRO A 23 0.56 14.79 -1.00
N VAL A 24 1.27 13.73 -1.43
CA VAL A 24 2.02 13.74 -2.68
C VAL A 24 1.05 13.85 -3.88
N PRO A 25 1.35 14.72 -4.88
CA PRO A 25 0.54 14.84 -6.08
C PRO A 25 0.36 13.52 -6.83
N LEU A 26 -0.77 13.37 -7.53
CA LEU A 26 -0.99 12.21 -8.40
C LEU A 26 0.10 12.12 -9.48
N GLY A 27 0.53 10.90 -9.77
CA GLY A 27 1.58 10.60 -10.74
C GLY A 27 3.00 10.88 -10.25
N GLN A 28 3.19 11.40 -9.02
CA GLN A 28 4.51 11.57 -8.43
C GLN A 28 4.87 10.39 -7.52
N ALA A 29 6.15 10.02 -7.60
CA ALA A 29 6.73 8.95 -6.82
C ALA A 29 7.07 9.44 -5.40
N GLU A 30 6.57 8.71 -4.39
CA GLU A 30 6.85 8.92 -2.98
C GLU A 30 7.72 7.77 -2.47
N ARG A 31 8.84 8.09 -1.81
CA ARG A 31 9.72 7.09 -1.20
C ARG A 31 9.30 6.83 0.24
N LEU A 32 9.05 5.57 0.54
CA LEU A 32 8.43 5.10 1.77
C LEU A 32 9.22 3.93 2.37
N TYR A 33 8.93 3.65 3.64
CA TYR A 33 9.54 2.56 4.38
C TYR A 33 8.51 1.85 5.24
N ASP A 34 8.48 0.52 5.16
CA ASP A 34 7.68 -0.34 6.02
C ASP A 34 8.54 -0.87 7.16
N PHE A 35 8.26 -0.41 8.39
CA PHE A 35 9.04 -0.77 9.57
C PHE A 35 8.88 -2.24 9.97
N ASP A 36 7.69 -2.81 9.77
CA ASP A 36 7.35 -4.18 10.19
C ASP A 36 8.13 -5.22 9.39
N HIS A 37 8.24 -5.02 8.07
CA HIS A 37 8.94 -5.93 7.16
C HIS A 37 10.31 -5.39 6.72
N GLN A 38 10.71 -4.21 7.21
CA GLN A 38 11.97 -3.53 6.91
C GLN A 38 12.19 -3.28 5.40
N VAL A 39 11.11 -2.93 4.69
CA VAL A 39 11.11 -2.79 3.23
C VAL A 39 11.16 -1.32 2.82
N HIS A 40 12.14 -0.96 2.00
CA HIS A 40 12.15 0.32 1.27
C HIS A 40 11.39 0.17 -0.04
N TYR A 41 10.51 1.11 -0.34
CA TYR A 41 9.74 1.10 -1.57
C TYR A 41 9.43 2.50 -2.05
N THR A 42 9.07 2.60 -3.32
CA THR A 42 8.54 3.81 -3.93
C THR A 42 7.12 3.54 -4.38
N GLN A 43 6.20 4.47 -4.11
CA GLN A 43 4.81 4.39 -4.52
C GLN A 43 4.43 5.60 -5.37
N THR A 44 3.80 5.34 -6.51
CA THR A 44 3.16 6.37 -7.34
C THR A 44 1.66 6.12 -7.35
N ARG A 45 0.87 7.09 -6.86
CA ARG A 45 -0.59 7.04 -6.92
C ARG A 45 -1.08 7.69 -8.21
N TYR A 46 -1.78 6.95 -9.06
CA TYR A 46 -2.39 7.49 -10.28
C TYR A 46 -3.87 7.83 -10.10
N SER A 47 -4.55 7.10 -9.23
CA SER A 47 -5.92 7.35 -8.77
C SER A 47 -6.14 6.66 -7.43
N ASP A 48 -7.33 6.75 -6.86
CA ASP A 48 -7.67 6.06 -5.61
C ASP A 48 -7.77 4.53 -5.78
N GLU A 49 -7.75 4.04 -7.02
CA GLU A 49 -7.86 2.62 -7.37
C GLU A 49 -6.64 2.08 -8.14
N SER A 50 -5.61 2.91 -8.38
CA SER A 50 -4.47 2.54 -9.23
C SER A 50 -3.15 3.08 -8.70
N PHE A 51 -2.23 2.16 -8.40
CA PHE A 51 -0.95 2.43 -7.78
C PHE A 51 0.17 1.67 -8.51
N LEU A 52 1.35 2.29 -8.60
CA LEU A 52 2.58 1.63 -8.98
C LEU A 52 3.50 1.56 -7.77
N VAL A 53 3.92 0.36 -7.41
CA VAL A 53 4.81 0.11 -6.28
C VAL A 53 6.11 -0.51 -6.79
N SER A 54 7.24 0.08 -6.42
CA SER A 54 8.59 -0.44 -6.67
C SER A 54 9.25 -0.75 -5.34
N ILE A 55 9.41 -2.03 -5.02
CA ILE A 55 10.10 -2.49 -3.83
C ILE A 55 11.59 -2.67 -4.16
N ASP A 56 12.45 -2.08 -3.34
CA ASP A 56 13.90 -2.16 -3.55
C ASP A 56 14.39 -3.61 -3.40
N SER A 57 15.16 -4.08 -4.38
CA SER A 57 15.80 -5.39 -4.32
C SER A 57 16.87 -5.40 -3.24
N ASP A 58 16.86 -6.43 -2.39
CA ASP A 58 17.88 -6.63 -1.35
C ASP A 58 18.38 -8.08 -1.37
N SER A 59 18.18 -8.86 -0.31
CA SER A 59 18.63 -10.25 -0.21
C SER A 59 17.51 -11.26 -0.45
N TYR A 60 17.86 -12.50 -0.83
CA TYR A 60 16.88 -13.59 -0.99
C TYR A 60 16.11 -13.87 0.32
N ALA A 61 16.78 -13.77 1.47
CA ALA A 61 16.13 -13.93 2.78
C ALA A 61 15.01 -12.88 3.01
N HIS A 62 15.11 -11.72 2.35
CA HIS A 62 14.12 -10.66 2.42
C HIS A 62 13.02 -10.78 1.36
N PHE A 63 13.15 -11.64 0.34
CA PHE A 63 12.10 -11.82 -0.68
C PHE A 63 10.75 -12.25 -0.08
N GLN A 64 10.78 -13.13 0.94
CA GLN A 64 9.57 -13.52 1.66
C GLN A 64 8.93 -12.34 2.40
N GLN A 65 9.74 -11.49 3.02
CA GLN A 65 9.28 -10.28 3.71
C GLN A 65 8.70 -9.27 2.71
N GLN A 66 9.37 -9.07 1.57
CA GLN A 66 8.90 -8.22 0.47
C GLN A 66 7.58 -8.71 -0.12
N SER A 67 7.42 -10.02 -0.30
CA SER A 67 6.17 -10.62 -0.79
C SER A 67 5.03 -10.44 0.20
N THR A 68 5.30 -10.67 1.48
CA THR A 68 4.32 -10.50 2.56
C THR A 68 3.92 -9.03 2.71
N PHE A 69 4.90 -8.13 2.67
CA PHE A 69 4.70 -6.69 2.64
C PHE A 69 3.80 -6.31 1.47
N LEU A 70 4.13 -6.73 0.23
CA LEU A 70 3.39 -6.38 -0.97
C LEU A 70 1.92 -6.77 -0.85
N LEU A 71 1.64 -8.00 -0.42
CA LEU A 71 0.27 -8.50 -0.26
C LEU A 71 -0.49 -7.66 0.79
N ARG A 72 0.09 -7.48 1.99
CA ARG A 72 -0.54 -6.70 3.07
C ARG A 72 -0.70 -5.23 2.71
N HIS A 73 0.22 -4.69 1.92
CA HIS A 73 0.17 -3.31 1.47
C HIS A 73 -0.90 -3.10 0.40
N ALA A 74 -1.04 -4.04 -0.55
CA ALA A 74 -2.09 -4.00 -1.56
C ALA A 74 -3.50 -4.06 -0.93
N GLU A 75 -3.71 -4.96 0.04
CA GLU A 75 -4.95 -5.04 0.82
C GLU A 75 -5.27 -3.71 1.51
N ARG A 76 -4.26 -3.09 2.14
CA ARG A 76 -4.44 -1.78 2.80
C ARG A 76 -4.80 -0.67 1.82
N LEU A 77 -4.20 -0.65 0.63
CA LEU A 77 -4.50 0.34 -0.40
C LEU A 77 -5.93 0.19 -0.93
N CYS A 78 -6.39 -1.05 -1.13
CA CYS A 78 -7.70 -1.32 -1.71
C CYS A 78 -8.86 -1.37 -0.69
N GLN A 79 -8.56 -1.44 0.62
CA GLN A 79 -9.55 -1.40 1.70
C GLN A 79 -10.64 -2.47 1.55
N ALA A 80 -11.84 -2.09 1.06
CA ALA A 80 -12.98 -2.98 0.84
C ALA A 80 -13.02 -3.61 -0.56
N ASN A 81 -12.11 -3.20 -1.45
CA ASN A 81 -11.97 -3.71 -2.82
C ASN A 81 -10.91 -4.82 -2.88
N ASP A 82 -11.05 -5.73 -3.84
CA ASP A 82 -10.09 -6.81 -4.08
C ASP A 82 -8.86 -6.25 -4.83
N PRO A 83 -7.63 -6.48 -4.34
CA PRO A 83 -6.42 -6.06 -5.04
C PRO A 83 -6.07 -6.99 -6.20
N VAL A 84 -5.84 -6.40 -7.37
CA VAL A 84 -5.33 -7.07 -8.57
C VAL A 84 -3.90 -6.64 -8.83
N LEU A 85 -2.97 -7.58 -8.64
CA LEU A 85 -1.54 -7.37 -8.80
C LEU A 85 -1.09 -7.73 -10.22
N THR A 86 -0.39 -6.81 -10.88
CA THR A 86 0.30 -7.07 -12.15
C THR A 86 1.80 -6.83 -11.98
N ILE A 87 2.55 -7.91 -11.85
CA ILE A 87 4.00 -7.87 -11.70
C ILE A 87 4.63 -7.52 -13.05
N LYS A 88 5.49 -6.50 -13.08
CA LYS A 88 6.19 -6.03 -14.28
C LYS A 88 7.65 -6.46 -14.32
N ASN A 89 8.32 -6.51 -13.17
CA ASN A 89 9.73 -6.88 -13.07
C ASN A 89 10.07 -7.35 -11.65
N GLY A 90 11.26 -7.93 -11.46
CA GLY A 90 11.82 -8.25 -10.15
C GLY A 90 11.28 -9.53 -9.51
N ILE A 91 10.71 -10.44 -10.30
CA ILE A 91 10.48 -11.81 -9.84
C ILE A 91 11.85 -12.47 -9.69
N GLN A 92 12.18 -12.90 -8.48
CA GLN A 92 13.45 -13.53 -8.19
C GLN A 92 13.38 -15.03 -8.46
N ASP A 93 14.36 -15.55 -9.19
CA ASP A 93 14.54 -17.00 -9.33
C ASP A 93 15.07 -17.60 -8.04
N PHE A 94 14.44 -18.70 -7.60
CA PHE A 94 14.91 -19.50 -6.48
C PHE A 94 15.82 -20.62 -6.96
N ASP A 95 17.12 -20.51 -6.67
CA ASP A 95 18.05 -21.62 -6.78
C ASP A 95 18.64 -21.94 -5.41
N ARG A 96 18.41 -23.18 -4.96
CA ARG A 96 18.77 -23.75 -3.66
C ARG A 96 20.29 -23.81 -3.47
N PHE A 97 21.06 -23.98 -4.54
CA PHE A 97 22.51 -24.08 -4.49
C PHE A 97 23.14 -23.32 -5.66
N PRO A 98 23.29 -21.99 -5.55
CA PRO A 98 23.88 -21.20 -6.62
C PRO A 98 25.33 -21.63 -6.86
N GLN A 99 25.58 -22.25 -8.02
CA GLN A 99 26.92 -22.65 -8.48
C GLN A 99 27.73 -21.45 -9.01
N LYS A 100 27.10 -20.29 -9.15
CA LYS A 100 27.69 -19.05 -9.70
C LYS A 100 27.21 -17.85 -8.88
N ILE A 101 28.04 -16.79 -8.86
CA ILE A 101 27.64 -15.49 -8.29
C ILE A 101 26.40 -15.00 -9.04
N ARG A 102 25.33 -14.72 -8.31
CA ARG A 102 24.07 -14.24 -8.92
C ARG A 102 24.22 -12.76 -9.31
N PRO A 103 23.70 -12.36 -10.49
CA PRO A 103 23.72 -10.96 -10.89
C PRO A 103 22.85 -10.11 -9.96
N PHE A 104 23.09 -8.80 -9.99
CA PHE A 104 22.23 -7.83 -9.31
C PHE A 104 20.78 -8.01 -9.77
N GLN A 105 19.86 -8.07 -8.81
CA GLN A 105 18.44 -8.27 -9.08
C GLN A 105 17.75 -6.92 -9.25
N PRO A 106 16.83 -6.77 -10.21
CA PRO A 106 16.05 -5.56 -10.32
C PRO A 106 15.02 -5.48 -9.19
N ASN A 107 14.62 -4.25 -8.87
CA ASN A 107 13.49 -3.98 -7.98
C ASN A 107 12.22 -4.71 -8.41
N LEU A 108 11.42 -5.14 -7.43
CA LEU A 108 10.11 -5.73 -7.65
C LEU A 108 9.11 -4.63 -7.98
N LEU A 109 8.75 -4.54 -9.27
CA LEU A 109 7.87 -3.52 -9.81
C LEU A 109 6.48 -4.09 -10.06
N VAL A 110 5.46 -3.53 -9.43
CA VAL A 110 4.11 -4.08 -9.41
C VAL A 110 3.07 -2.97 -9.58
N TRP A 111 2.12 -3.20 -10.49
CA TRP A 111 0.88 -2.42 -10.56
C TRP A 111 -0.16 -3.03 -9.63
N ILE A 112 -0.81 -2.20 -8.83
CA ILE A 112 -1.90 -2.57 -7.94
C ILE A 112 -3.15 -1.84 -8.44
N ARG A 113 -4.17 -2.59 -8.82
CA ARG A 113 -5.49 -2.06 -9.17
C ARG A 113 -6.52 -2.58 -8.17
N CYS A 114 -7.41 -1.72 -7.72
CA CYS A 114 -8.48 -2.11 -6.80
C CYS A 114 -9.76 -2.36 -7.61
N GLU A 115 -10.30 -3.57 -7.51
CA GLU A 115 -11.53 -3.97 -8.20
C GLU A 115 -12.62 -4.26 -7.18
N LYS A 116 -13.89 -4.01 -7.52
CA LYS A 116 -15.00 -4.26 -6.58
C LYS A 116 -15.00 -5.73 -6.15
N PRO A 117 -15.29 -6.02 -4.88
CA PRO A 117 -15.23 -7.39 -4.39
C PRO A 117 -16.22 -8.27 -5.15
N LYS A 118 -15.76 -9.44 -5.56
CA LYS A 118 -16.55 -10.35 -6.41
C LYS A 118 -17.85 -10.83 -5.73
N SER A 119 -17.89 -10.82 -4.40
CA SER A 119 -19.08 -11.16 -3.60
C SER A 119 -20.22 -10.15 -3.76
N LEU A 120 -19.92 -8.84 -3.82
CA LEU A 120 -20.91 -7.77 -3.98
C LEU A 120 -21.54 -7.76 -5.38
N SER A 121 -20.78 -8.18 -6.40
CA SER A 121 -21.30 -8.29 -7.77
C SER A 121 -22.36 -9.40 -7.88
N ILE A 122 -22.19 -10.49 -7.11
CA ILE A 122 -23.14 -11.61 -7.09
C ILE A 122 -24.42 -11.24 -6.31
N GLU A 123 -24.32 -10.47 -5.21
CA GLU A 123 -25.49 -10.01 -4.45
C GLU A 123 -26.38 -9.03 -5.23
N MET A 124 -25.79 -8.09 -5.99
CA MET A 124 -26.58 -7.17 -6.81
C MET A 124 -27.32 -7.87 -7.96
N LEU A 125 -26.74 -8.94 -8.52
CA LEU A 125 -27.41 -9.76 -9.52
C LEU A 125 -28.54 -10.61 -8.91
N LYS A 126 -28.43 -10.99 -7.63
CA LYS A 126 -29.44 -11.80 -6.95
C LYS A 126 -30.69 -10.98 -6.55
N ASN A 127 -30.52 -9.70 -6.19
CA ASN A 127 -31.62 -8.81 -5.79
C ASN A 127 -32.49 -8.28 -6.93
N THR A 128 -32.10 -8.49 -8.20
CA THR A 128 -32.91 -8.08 -9.36
C THR A 128 -33.92 -9.16 -9.78
N GLY A 129 -33.88 -10.35 -9.17
CA GLY A 129 -34.70 -11.51 -9.54
C GLY A 129 -36.03 -11.70 -8.80
N ASP A 130 -36.37 -10.87 -7.81
CA ASP A 130 -37.49 -11.16 -6.87
C ASP A 130 -38.52 -10.02 -6.75
N ASN A 131 -38.83 -9.33 -7.85
CA ASN A 131 -39.94 -8.37 -7.86
C ASN A 131 -40.84 -8.56 -9.08
N SER A 132 -41.44 -9.75 -9.18
CA SER A 132 -42.60 -9.96 -10.06
C SER A 132 -43.50 -11.07 -9.52
N THR A 133 -44.26 -10.75 -8.47
CA THR A 133 -45.62 -11.25 -8.27
C THR A 133 -46.28 -10.39 -7.20
N ALA A 134 -46.80 -9.24 -7.61
CA ALA A 134 -47.82 -8.54 -6.87
C ALA A 134 -49.00 -8.24 -7.80
N LYS A 135 -50.13 -8.88 -7.45
CA LYS A 135 -51.52 -8.47 -7.66
C LYS A 135 -52.20 -8.92 -8.97
N PRO A 136 -53.53 -9.15 -9.00
CA PRO A 136 -54.57 -9.05 -7.94
C PRO A 136 -55.09 -10.36 -7.35
#